data_AF-A0A518GVT7-F1
#
_entry.id   AF-A0A518GVT7-F1
#
_cell.length_a   1.000
_cell.length_b   1.000
_cell.length_c   1.000
_cell.angle_alpha   90.00
_cell.angle_beta   90.00
_cell.angle_gamma   90.00
#
_symmetry.space_group_name_H-M   'P 1'
#
loop_
_entity.id
_entity.type
_entity.pdbx_description
1 polymer ?
#
loop_
_entity_poly.entity_id
_entity_poly.type
_entity_poly.pdbx_seq_one_letter_code
_entity_poly.pdbx_strand_id
1 'polypeptide(L)'
;MLRKSYDSPQARRLRSDRSAMERLSEESTIFRFRASGDPTQRYLIEFHGRSLARERGKIVPLDTHQVEVKLGASYPRTMPELRWLSPIYHPNISEIGLVCLGGYNTHWVPSLQLDELCEMLWDMARFHNYDLRSPYNRDAAIWAASQSSFAFPMDPRPLRDLRASKGRTDPEPIPLATPIEPASLAPDEPIILFDAEVSLPPRREQSGPRPEPPPDVIFID
;
A
#
# COMPACT_ATOMS: atom_id res chain seq x y z
N MET A 1 26.56 -6.88 33.71
CA MET A 1 26.76 -6.35 32.33
C MET A 1 25.48 -6.56 31.54
N LEU A 2 24.68 -5.51 31.32
CA LEU A 2 23.55 -5.59 30.38
C LEU A 2 24.12 -5.53 28.95
N ARG A 3 24.02 -6.63 28.21
CA ARG A 3 24.22 -6.60 26.75
C ARG A 3 23.20 -5.61 26.16
N LYS A 4 23.66 -4.51 25.57
CA LYS A 4 22.83 -3.73 24.64
C LYS A 4 22.41 -4.70 23.54
N SER A 5 21.16 -5.17 23.57
CA SER A 5 20.59 -5.96 22.49
C SER A 5 20.56 -5.07 21.25
N TYR A 6 21.45 -5.34 20.29
CA TYR A 6 21.48 -4.57 19.06
C TYR A 6 20.36 -5.10 18.18
N ASP A 7 19.31 -4.30 18.08
CA ASP A 7 18.13 -4.71 17.34
C ASP A 7 18.40 -4.72 15.84
N SER A 8 18.05 -5.83 15.16
CA SER A 8 18.27 -5.94 13.73
C SER A 8 17.44 -4.88 12.97
N PRO A 9 17.87 -4.43 11.78
CA PRO A 9 17.06 -3.51 10.97
C PRO A 9 15.63 -4.01 10.73
N GLN A 10 15.47 -5.32 10.52
CA GLN A 10 14.17 -5.96 10.38
C GLN A 10 13.36 -5.85 11.67
N ALA A 11 13.94 -6.18 12.83
CA ALA A 11 13.21 -6.11 14.09
C ALA A 11 12.77 -4.68 14.44
N ARG A 12 13.60 -3.66 14.13
CA ARG A 12 13.20 -2.25 14.24
C ARG A 12 12.02 -1.92 13.35
N ARG A 13 12.04 -2.41 12.10
CA ARG A 13 10.93 -2.25 11.18
C ARG A 13 9.65 -2.90 11.71
N LEU A 14 9.70 -4.16 12.15
CA LEU A 14 8.54 -4.87 12.69
C LEU A 14 7.90 -4.14 13.89
N ARG A 15 8.70 -3.57 14.79
CA ARG A 15 8.18 -2.74 15.90
C ARG A 15 7.61 -1.41 15.44
N SER A 16 8.21 -0.78 14.43
CA SER A 16 7.69 0.44 13.82
C SER A 16 6.32 0.19 13.19
N ASP A 17 6.16 -0.87 12.40
CA ASP A 17 4.87 -1.23 11.79
C ASP A 17 3.84 -1.58 12.87
N ARG A 18 4.24 -2.33 13.91
CA ARG A 18 3.35 -2.64 15.03
C ARG A 18 2.80 -1.36 15.69
N SER A 19 3.68 -0.39 15.94
CA SER A 19 3.28 0.90 16.52
C SER A 19 2.39 1.71 15.57
N ALA A 20 2.60 1.60 14.25
CA ALA A 20 1.78 2.26 13.25
C ALA A 20 0.38 1.65 13.15
N MET A 21 0.28 0.32 13.23
CA MET A 21 -0.99 -0.42 13.29
C MET A 21 -1.81 -0.07 14.55
N GLU A 22 -1.14 0.09 15.70
CA GLU A 22 -1.78 0.53 16.95
C GLU A 22 -2.37 1.94 16.79
N ARG A 23 -1.60 2.91 16.26
CA ARG A 23 -2.13 4.25 15.96
C ARG A 23 -3.29 4.21 14.96
N LEU A 24 -3.18 3.41 13.91
CA LEU A 24 -4.26 3.24 12.93
C LEU A 24 -5.57 2.78 13.59
N SER A 25 -5.49 1.88 14.57
CA SER A 25 -6.68 1.42 15.32
C SER A 25 -7.33 2.50 16.20
N GLU A 26 -6.56 3.48 16.66
CA GLU A 26 -7.06 4.64 17.42
C GLU A 26 -7.67 5.71 16.49
N GLU A 27 -7.27 5.71 15.22
CA GLU A 27 -7.69 6.68 14.20
C GLU A 27 -8.85 6.19 13.31
N SER A 28 -9.38 4.98 13.58
CA SER A 28 -10.33 4.31 12.69
C SER A 28 -11.54 3.72 13.42
N THR A 29 -12.75 3.96 12.93
CA THR A 29 -13.94 3.15 13.29
C THR A 29 -14.06 1.88 12.48
N ILE A 30 -13.27 1.76 11.41
CA ILE A 30 -13.35 0.71 10.40
C ILE A 30 -12.35 -0.40 10.72
N PHE A 31 -11.20 -0.08 11.32
CA PHE A 31 -10.07 -0.99 11.41
C PHE A 31 -9.90 -1.59 12.81
N ARG A 32 -9.75 -2.91 12.87
CA ARG A 32 -9.27 -3.64 14.04
C ARG A 32 -8.23 -4.68 13.61
N PHE A 33 -7.38 -5.10 14.54
CA PHE A 33 -6.47 -6.21 14.27
C PHE A 33 -6.16 -7.03 15.51
N ARG A 34 -5.76 -8.29 15.28
CA ARG A 34 -5.06 -9.14 16.24
C ARG A 34 -3.67 -9.42 15.73
N ALA A 35 -2.69 -9.48 16.63
CA ALA A 35 -1.28 -9.64 16.28
C ALA A 35 -0.64 -10.78 17.08
N SER A 36 0.30 -11.50 16.45
CA SER A 36 1.08 -12.57 17.11
C SER A 36 2.52 -12.65 16.59
N GLY A 37 3.37 -13.29 17.41
CA GLY A 37 4.82 -13.41 17.20
C GLY A 37 5.63 -12.41 18.04
N ASP A 38 6.89 -12.75 18.29
CA ASP A 38 7.87 -11.89 18.96
C ASP A 38 9.21 -11.92 18.20
N PRO A 39 9.57 -10.86 17.45
CA PRO A 39 8.76 -9.67 17.14
C PRO A 39 7.48 -10.01 16.35
N THR A 40 6.48 -9.13 16.38
CA THR A 40 5.19 -9.38 15.70
C THR A 40 5.36 -9.54 14.20
N GLN A 41 4.89 -10.67 13.67
CA GLN A 41 5.03 -11.04 12.25
C GLN A 41 3.71 -11.50 11.61
N ARG A 42 2.66 -11.73 12.40
CA ARG A 42 1.36 -12.18 11.90
C ARG A 42 0.27 -11.25 12.40
N TYR A 43 -0.55 -10.78 11.46
CA TYR A 43 -1.68 -9.92 11.73
C TYR A 43 -2.94 -10.55 11.12
N LEU A 44 -4.02 -10.53 11.89
CA LEU A 44 -5.37 -10.78 11.40
C LEU A 44 -6.11 -9.44 11.49
N ILE A 45 -6.28 -8.80 10.34
CA ILE A 45 -6.97 -7.53 10.18
C ILE A 45 -8.46 -7.79 10.02
N GLU A 46 -9.28 -6.92 10.60
CA GLU A 46 -10.72 -6.87 10.40
C GLU A 46 -11.14 -5.45 9.98
N PHE A 47 -11.80 -5.34 8.83
CA PHE A 47 -12.42 -4.10 8.36
C PHE A 47 -13.94 -4.15 8.59
N HIS A 48 -14.50 -3.09 9.17
CA HIS A 48 -15.91 -2.88 9.46
C HIS A 48 -16.49 -1.79 8.54
N GLY A 49 -16.95 -2.22 7.38
CA GLY A 49 -17.57 -1.33 6.41
C GLY A 49 -18.01 -2.09 5.18
N ARG A 50 -18.81 -1.41 4.36
CA ARG A 50 -19.52 -2.05 3.28
C ARG A 50 -18.61 -2.36 2.09
N SER A 51 -18.66 -3.62 1.66
CA SER A 51 -18.12 -4.12 0.40
C SER A 51 -19.15 -5.05 -0.25
N LEU A 52 -18.73 -5.84 -1.23
CA LEU A 52 -19.55 -6.78 -1.96
C LEU A 52 -19.00 -8.19 -1.83
N ALA A 53 -19.90 -9.15 -1.74
CA ALA A 53 -19.62 -10.57 -1.79
C ALA A 53 -20.53 -11.24 -2.84
N ARG A 54 -20.21 -12.48 -3.20
CA ARG A 54 -21.06 -13.32 -4.04
C ARG A 54 -21.66 -14.43 -3.19
N GLU A 55 -22.98 -14.45 -3.08
CA GLU A 55 -23.71 -15.50 -2.38
C GLU A 55 -24.74 -16.12 -3.33
N ARG A 56 -24.65 -17.44 -3.57
CA ARG A 56 -25.58 -18.19 -4.43
C ARG A 56 -25.80 -17.54 -5.80
N GLY A 57 -24.72 -17.04 -6.40
CA GLY A 57 -24.74 -16.39 -7.71
C GLY A 57 -25.17 -14.92 -7.70
N LYS A 58 -25.63 -14.37 -6.57
CA LYS A 58 -26.05 -12.97 -6.44
C LYS A 58 -24.94 -12.15 -5.79
N ILE A 59 -24.78 -10.91 -6.24
CA ILE A 59 -23.87 -9.95 -5.62
C ILE A 59 -24.62 -9.24 -4.50
N VAL A 60 -24.09 -9.34 -3.28
CA VAL A 60 -24.74 -8.85 -2.05
C VAL A 60 -23.76 -8.01 -1.23
N PRO A 61 -24.23 -7.00 -0.47
CA PRO A 61 -23.39 -6.28 0.46
C PRO A 61 -22.87 -7.17 1.60
N LEU A 62 -21.64 -6.92 2.04
CA LEU A 62 -21.06 -7.51 3.25
C LEU A 62 -20.32 -6.42 4.05
N ASP A 63 -20.54 -6.36 5.36
CA ASP A 63 -20.06 -5.26 6.21
C ASP A 63 -18.83 -5.60 7.06
N THR A 64 -18.29 -6.83 6.97
CA THR A 64 -17.10 -7.24 7.75
C THR A 64 -16.17 -8.14 6.94
N HIS A 65 -14.88 -7.78 6.94
CA HIS A 65 -13.87 -8.41 6.10
C HIS A 65 -12.61 -8.72 6.88
N GLN A 66 -12.12 -9.94 6.78
CA GLN A 66 -10.89 -10.37 7.43
C GLN A 66 -9.76 -10.59 6.42
N VAL A 67 -8.56 -10.13 6.78
CA VAL A 67 -7.34 -10.30 5.98
C VAL A 67 -6.23 -10.81 6.86
N GLU A 68 -5.59 -11.90 6.44
CA GLU A 68 -4.36 -12.38 7.05
C GLU A 68 -3.17 -11.70 6.39
N VAL A 69 -2.25 -11.20 7.22
CA VAL A 69 -0.97 -10.63 6.79
C VAL A 69 0.18 -11.34 7.50
N LYS A 70 1.14 -11.87 6.73
CA LYS A 70 2.37 -12.49 7.26
C LYS A 70 3.60 -11.72 6.78
N LEU A 71 4.43 -11.34 7.73
CA LEU A 71 5.70 -10.65 7.51
C LEU A 71 6.82 -11.70 7.49
N GLY A 72 7.22 -12.11 6.29
CA GLY A 72 8.25 -13.14 6.11
C GLY A 72 9.68 -12.66 6.43
N ALA A 73 10.64 -13.59 6.39
CA ALA A 73 12.03 -13.30 6.75
C ALA A 73 12.72 -12.22 5.88
N SER A 74 12.23 -12.00 4.65
CA SER A 74 12.74 -10.97 3.74
C SER A 74 12.04 -9.61 3.88
N TYR A 75 11.01 -9.51 4.72
CA TYR A 75 10.31 -8.25 4.99
C TYR A 75 11.27 -7.22 5.63
N PRO A 76 11.25 -5.94 5.21
CA PRO A 76 10.34 -5.29 4.25
C PRO A 76 10.82 -5.26 2.79
N ARG A 77 11.94 -5.93 2.46
CA ARG A 77 12.45 -5.96 1.06
C ARG A 77 11.46 -6.62 0.11
N THR A 78 10.75 -7.63 0.60
CA THR A 78 9.61 -8.26 -0.07
C THR A 78 8.31 -7.79 0.57
N MET A 79 7.24 -7.77 -0.22
CA MET A 79 5.91 -7.46 0.32
C MET A 79 5.46 -8.51 1.35
N PRO A 80 4.57 -8.14 2.29
CA PRO A 80 3.86 -9.11 3.11
C PRO A 80 3.11 -10.14 2.27
N GLU A 81 2.99 -11.36 2.79
CA GLU A 81 2.02 -12.32 2.26
C GLU A 81 0.62 -11.90 2.70
N LEU A 82 -0.30 -11.80 1.75
CA LEU A 82 -1.67 -11.37 1.97
C LEU A 82 -2.64 -12.49 1.61
N ARG A 83 -3.62 -12.73 2.47
CA ARG A 83 -4.75 -13.60 2.17
C ARG A 83 -6.05 -12.98 2.65
N TRP A 84 -6.95 -12.67 1.72
CA TRP A 84 -8.31 -12.27 2.04
C TRP A 84 -9.10 -13.50 2.52
N LEU A 85 -9.71 -13.43 3.69
CA LEU A 85 -10.35 -14.59 4.34
C LEU A 85 -11.88 -14.57 4.21
N SER A 86 -12.49 -13.39 4.29
CA SER A 86 -13.95 -13.26 4.15
C SER A 86 -14.39 -13.36 2.69
N PRO A 87 -15.62 -13.79 2.40
CA PRO A 87 -16.17 -13.71 1.05
C PRO A 87 -16.08 -12.27 0.51
N ILE A 88 -15.50 -12.10 -0.68
CA ILE A 88 -15.43 -10.81 -1.36
C ILE A 88 -15.58 -11.02 -2.86
N TYR A 89 -16.30 -10.11 -3.51
CA TYR A 89 -16.45 -10.08 -4.94
C TYR A 89 -15.80 -8.81 -5.46
N HIS A 90 -14.55 -8.92 -5.95
CA HIS A 90 -13.72 -7.78 -6.33
C HIS A 90 -12.79 -8.15 -7.51
N PRO A 91 -12.56 -7.26 -8.50
CA PRO A 91 -11.73 -7.56 -9.68
C PRO A 91 -10.31 -8.03 -9.35
N ASN A 92 -9.68 -7.46 -8.32
CA ASN A 92 -8.28 -7.72 -7.96
C ASN A 92 -8.10 -8.68 -6.77
N ILE A 93 -9.17 -9.33 -6.31
CA ILE A 93 -9.09 -10.35 -5.27
C ILE A 93 -9.70 -11.65 -5.81
N SER A 94 -8.93 -12.74 -5.80
CA SER A 94 -9.41 -14.03 -6.29
C SER A 94 -10.41 -14.67 -5.32
N GLU A 95 -11.19 -15.64 -5.79
CA GLU A 95 -12.16 -16.37 -4.96
C GLU A 95 -11.51 -17.13 -3.78
N ILE A 96 -10.23 -17.51 -3.93
CA ILE A 96 -9.45 -18.17 -2.87
C ILE A 96 -8.69 -17.18 -1.97
N GLY A 97 -8.87 -15.87 -2.19
CA GLY A 97 -8.34 -14.82 -1.33
C GLY A 97 -6.97 -14.28 -1.72
N LEU A 98 -6.46 -14.55 -2.93
CA LEU A 98 -5.22 -13.92 -3.41
C LEU A 98 -5.48 -12.47 -3.77
N VAL A 99 -4.64 -11.57 -3.25
CA VAL A 99 -4.78 -10.12 -3.45
C VAL A 99 -3.74 -9.64 -4.46
N CYS A 100 -4.20 -9.00 -5.55
CA CYS A 100 -3.33 -8.22 -6.42
C CYS A 100 -3.52 -6.76 -6.06
N LEU A 101 -2.47 -6.09 -5.59
CA LEU A 101 -2.53 -4.63 -5.41
C LEU A 101 -2.63 -3.90 -6.77
N GLY A 102 -2.30 -4.57 -7.89
CA GLY A 102 -2.56 -4.10 -9.25
C GLY A 102 -1.75 -2.86 -9.66
N GLY A 103 -2.20 -2.20 -10.74
CA GLY A 103 -1.69 -0.91 -11.23
C GLY A 103 -2.06 0.29 -10.34
N TYR A 104 -2.18 0.07 -9.02
CA TYR A 104 -2.18 1.13 -8.03
C TYR A 104 -1.00 2.06 -8.35
N ASN A 105 -1.18 3.38 -8.27
CA ASN A 105 -0.06 4.34 -8.38
C ASN A 105 1.02 4.09 -7.30
N THR A 106 0.77 3.20 -6.35
CA THR A 106 1.69 2.72 -5.32
C THR A 106 1.78 1.19 -5.33
N HIS A 107 2.90 0.66 -5.80
CA HIS A 107 3.28 -0.75 -5.56
C HIS A 107 3.93 -0.87 -4.17
N TRP A 108 4.03 -2.10 -3.64
CA TRP A 108 4.81 -2.32 -2.42
C TRP A 108 6.26 -1.86 -2.64
N VAL A 109 6.71 -0.94 -1.80
CA VAL A 109 8.10 -0.53 -1.70
C VAL A 109 8.55 -0.68 -0.25
N PRO A 110 9.84 -0.98 0.02
CA PRO A 110 10.31 -1.19 1.39
C PRO A 110 10.15 0.03 2.31
N SER A 111 9.86 1.23 1.80
CA SER A 111 9.56 2.42 2.61
C SER A 111 8.10 2.51 3.07
N LEU A 112 7.18 1.82 2.39
CA LEU A 112 5.74 1.85 2.69
C LEU A 112 5.47 1.10 3.99
N GLN A 113 4.79 1.73 4.95
CA GLN A 113 4.46 1.17 6.26
C GLN A 113 3.26 0.24 6.20
N LEU A 114 3.14 -0.67 7.17
CA LEU A 114 2.07 -1.66 7.17
C LEU A 114 0.65 -1.05 7.28
N ASP A 115 0.51 0.09 7.95
CA ASP A 115 -0.75 0.82 8.06
C ASP A 115 -1.15 1.50 6.74
N GLU A 116 -0.19 2.01 5.96
CA GLU A 116 -0.42 2.49 4.59
C GLU A 116 -0.91 1.33 3.68
N LEU A 117 -0.36 0.13 3.85
CA LEU A 117 -0.87 -1.05 3.14
C LEU A 117 -2.32 -1.37 3.53
N CYS A 118 -2.69 -1.16 4.79
CA CYS A 118 -4.07 -1.33 5.24
C CYS A 118 -5.01 -0.32 4.56
N GLU A 119 -4.58 0.93 4.36
CA GLU A 119 -5.35 1.93 3.61
C GLU A 119 -5.63 1.46 2.19
N MET A 120 -4.60 0.95 1.51
CA MET A 120 -4.75 0.39 0.15
C MET A 120 -5.75 -0.77 0.13
N LEU A 121 -5.66 -1.69 1.09
CA LEU A 121 -6.57 -2.83 1.20
C LEU A 121 -8.01 -2.38 1.44
N TRP A 122 -8.22 -1.35 2.25
CA TRP A 122 -9.55 -0.81 2.50
C TRP A 122 -10.12 -0.13 1.27
N ASP A 123 -9.33 0.70 0.58
CA ASP A 123 -9.71 1.36 -0.67
C ASP A 123 -10.12 0.35 -1.75
N MET A 124 -9.42 -0.78 -1.84
CA MET A 124 -9.84 -1.91 -2.68
C MET A 124 -11.18 -2.47 -2.23
N ALA A 125 -11.31 -2.83 -0.95
CA ALA A 125 -12.51 -3.47 -0.42
C ALA A 125 -13.77 -2.62 -0.68
N ARG A 126 -13.70 -1.31 -0.47
CA ARG A 126 -14.84 -0.41 -0.68
C ARG A 126 -15.04 -0.01 -2.15
N PHE A 127 -14.33 -0.60 -3.11
CA PHE A 127 -14.36 -0.21 -4.52
C PHE A 127 -13.99 1.27 -4.75
N HIS A 128 -13.15 1.85 -3.90
CA HIS A 128 -12.58 3.16 -4.18
C HIS A 128 -11.46 3.07 -5.22
N ASN A 129 -10.73 1.96 -5.21
CA ASN A 129 -9.67 1.69 -6.16
C ASN A 129 -9.70 0.23 -6.62
N TYR A 130 -9.84 0.01 -7.93
CA TYR A 130 -9.86 -1.30 -8.55
C TYR A 130 -9.37 -1.21 -10.00
N ASP A 131 -8.73 -2.28 -10.49
CA ASP A 131 -8.24 -2.37 -11.86
C ASP A 131 -8.98 -3.47 -12.65
N LEU A 132 -9.61 -3.04 -13.74
CA LEU A 132 -10.35 -3.91 -14.65
C LEU A 132 -9.47 -4.49 -15.77
N ARG A 133 -8.26 -3.94 -15.99
CA ARG A 133 -7.37 -4.32 -17.09
C ARG A 133 -6.55 -5.58 -16.78
N SER A 134 -6.13 -5.75 -15.54
CA SER A 134 -5.37 -6.92 -15.07
C SER A 134 -6.01 -7.55 -13.82
N PRO A 135 -7.25 -8.06 -13.92
CA PRO A 135 -7.97 -8.61 -12.78
C PRO A 135 -7.52 -10.02 -12.43
N TYR A 136 -7.56 -10.36 -11.13
CA TYR A 136 -7.52 -11.76 -10.69
C TYR A 136 -8.86 -12.44 -10.88
N ASN A 137 -9.95 -11.70 -10.69
CA ASN A 137 -11.31 -12.17 -10.87
C ASN A 137 -11.92 -11.50 -12.11
N ARG A 138 -11.83 -12.19 -13.25
CA ARG A 138 -12.36 -11.71 -14.54
C ARG A 138 -13.89 -11.51 -14.50
N ASP A 139 -14.62 -12.39 -13.83
CA ASP A 139 -16.08 -12.27 -13.67
C ASP A 139 -16.44 -10.98 -12.92
N ALA A 140 -15.79 -10.73 -11.78
CA ALA A 140 -15.99 -9.50 -11.01
C ALA A 140 -15.60 -8.24 -11.79
N ALA A 141 -14.58 -8.30 -12.65
CA ALA A 141 -14.20 -7.18 -13.50
C ALA A 141 -15.27 -6.86 -14.56
N ILE A 142 -15.80 -7.87 -15.25
CA ILE A 142 -16.86 -7.70 -16.25
C ILE A 142 -18.13 -7.19 -15.58
N TRP A 143 -18.49 -7.76 -14.43
CA TRP A 143 -19.62 -7.30 -13.63
C TRP A 143 -19.44 -5.84 -13.20
N ALA A 144 -18.29 -5.48 -12.61
CA ALA A 144 -18.04 -4.13 -12.14
C ALA A 144 -18.06 -3.08 -13.26
N ALA A 145 -17.66 -3.46 -14.49
CA ALA A 145 -17.69 -2.58 -15.66
C ALA A 145 -19.10 -2.30 -16.19
N SER A 146 -20.07 -3.18 -15.92
CA SER A 146 -21.42 -3.14 -16.49
C SER A 146 -22.52 -2.90 -15.46
N GLN A 147 -22.22 -3.04 -14.17
CA GLN A 147 -23.19 -2.85 -13.10
C GLN A 147 -23.59 -1.37 -12.98
N SER A 148 -24.87 -1.13 -12.68
CA SER A 148 -25.41 0.20 -12.37
C SER A 148 -26.19 0.23 -11.04
N SER A 149 -26.23 -0.89 -10.32
CA SER A 149 -27.03 -1.05 -9.11
C SER A 149 -26.36 -0.50 -7.85
N PHE A 150 -25.03 -0.41 -7.85
CA PHE A 150 -24.24 0.05 -6.71
C PHE A 150 -23.49 1.32 -7.07
N ALA A 151 -23.59 2.33 -6.20
CA ALA A 151 -22.74 3.49 -6.25
C ALA A 151 -21.40 3.16 -5.60
N PHE A 152 -20.30 3.31 -6.36
CA PHE A 152 -18.96 3.20 -5.82
C PHE A 152 -18.43 4.57 -5.39
N PRO A 153 -17.65 4.65 -4.29
CA PRO A 153 -17.27 3.55 -3.40
C PRO A 153 -18.44 3.07 -2.51
N MET A 154 -18.43 1.78 -2.16
CA MET A 154 -19.46 1.10 -1.37
C MET A 154 -19.61 1.65 0.05
N ASP A 155 -18.52 2.20 0.60
CA ASP A 155 -18.47 2.90 1.87
C ASP A 155 -17.76 4.24 1.63
N PRO A 156 -18.28 5.39 2.12
CA PRO A 156 -17.66 6.69 1.89
C PRO A 156 -16.47 6.97 2.82
N ARG A 157 -16.31 6.26 3.94
CA ARG A 157 -15.33 6.58 5.00
C ARG A 157 -13.91 6.11 4.66
N PRO A 158 -12.89 7.01 4.60
CA PRO A 158 -11.49 6.58 4.43
C PRO A 158 -11.06 5.76 5.65
N LEU A 159 -9.96 5.01 5.56
CA LEU A 159 -9.59 4.11 6.66
C LEU A 159 -9.36 4.86 7.98
N ARG A 160 -8.74 6.05 7.93
CA ARG A 160 -8.52 6.94 9.09
C ARG A 160 -9.66 7.95 9.26
N ASP A 161 -10.89 7.47 9.31
CA ASP A 161 -12.09 8.31 9.36
C ASP A 161 -12.15 9.21 10.61
N LEU A 162 -11.68 8.73 11.77
CA LEU A 162 -11.64 9.56 12.98
C LEU A 162 -10.63 10.70 12.83
N ARG A 163 -9.47 10.44 12.23
CA ARG A 163 -8.49 11.49 11.94
C ARG A 163 -9.02 12.48 10.92
N ALA A 164 -9.65 12.01 9.84
CA ALA A 164 -10.25 12.87 8.83
C ALA A 164 -11.34 13.78 9.41
N SER A 165 -12.15 13.26 10.35
CA SER A 165 -13.23 14.02 11.02
C SER A 165 -12.72 15.18 11.88
N LYS A 166 -11.49 15.11 12.39
CA LYS A 166 -10.87 16.17 13.20
C LYS A 166 -10.30 17.32 12.35
N GLY A 167 -10.41 17.25 11.03
CA GLY A 167 -9.78 18.19 10.10
C GLY A 167 -8.28 17.94 9.94
N ARG A 168 -7.67 18.54 8.91
CA ARG A 168 -6.20 18.63 8.85
C ARG A 168 -5.77 19.47 10.06
N THR A 169 -5.09 18.88 11.04
CA THR A 169 -4.15 19.66 11.83
C THR A 169 -3.09 20.09 10.83
N ASP A 170 -3.14 21.35 10.38
CA ASP A 170 -2.02 21.92 9.65
C ASP A 170 -0.76 21.61 10.46
N PRO A 171 0.34 21.15 9.84
CA PRO A 171 1.61 21.12 10.55
C PRO A 171 1.81 22.51 11.14
N GLU A 172 2.13 22.58 12.44
CA GLU A 172 2.59 23.81 13.07
C GLU A 172 3.55 24.48 12.09
N PRO A 173 3.33 25.77 11.73
CA PRO A 173 4.16 26.42 10.75
C PRO A 173 5.60 26.19 11.17
N ILE A 174 6.37 25.46 10.36
CA ILE A 174 7.82 25.42 10.55
C ILE A 174 8.20 26.89 10.61
N PRO A 175 8.77 27.40 11.72
CA PRO A 175 9.23 28.77 11.76
C PRO A 175 10.10 28.92 10.53
N LEU A 176 9.68 29.79 9.59
CA LEU A 176 10.48 30.13 8.42
C LEU A 176 11.86 30.38 8.97
N ALA A 177 12.81 29.51 8.62
CA ALA A 177 14.18 29.68 9.04
C ALA A 177 14.54 31.11 8.65
N THR A 178 14.79 31.94 9.66
CA THR A 178 15.29 33.28 9.46
C THR A 178 16.43 33.18 8.44
N PRO A 179 16.46 34.02 7.40
CA PRO A 179 17.55 34.01 6.45
C PRO A 179 18.85 33.96 7.24
N ILE A 180 19.62 32.90 7.07
CA ILE A 180 20.96 32.83 7.65
C ILE A 180 21.70 33.98 6.98
N GLU A 181 22.02 35.02 7.76
CA GLU A 181 22.95 36.05 7.31
C GLU A 181 24.19 35.33 6.78
N PRO A 182 24.69 35.66 5.58
CA PRO A 182 25.88 35.02 5.06
C PRO A 182 27.00 35.25 6.07
N ALA A 183 27.42 34.18 6.74
CA ALA A 183 28.59 34.21 7.60
C ALA A 183 29.76 34.66 6.74
N SER A 184 30.40 35.77 7.13
CA SER A 184 31.64 36.27 6.55
C SER A 184 32.66 35.14 6.55
N LEU A 185 32.89 34.53 5.38
CA LEU A 185 34.00 33.60 5.16
C LEU A 185 35.31 34.37 5.36
N ALA A 186 36.09 33.99 6.37
CA ALA A 186 37.45 34.49 6.51
C ALA A 186 38.31 33.98 5.34
N PRO A 187 39.29 34.77 4.82
CA PRO A 187 39.84 34.53 3.48
C PRO A 187 40.74 33.31 3.27
N ASP A 188 41.05 32.47 4.26
CA ASP A 188 42.24 31.58 4.18
C ASP A 188 42.04 30.10 4.58
N GLU A 189 40.84 29.53 4.54
CA GLU A 189 40.70 28.06 4.63
C GLU A 189 40.72 27.40 3.23
N PRO A 190 41.69 26.52 2.93
CA PRO A 190 41.71 25.81 1.66
C PRO A 190 40.55 24.82 1.60
N ILE A 191 39.70 24.99 0.57
CA ILE A 191 38.66 24.05 0.20
C ILE A 191 39.35 22.74 -0.22
N ILE A 192 39.17 21.67 0.56
CA ILE A 192 39.59 20.33 0.17
C ILE A 192 38.61 19.83 -0.90
N LEU A 193 38.99 20.00 -2.17
CA LEU A 193 38.37 19.31 -3.30
C LEU A 193 38.78 17.84 -3.24
N PHE A 194 37.87 16.97 -2.82
CA PHE A 194 37.99 15.55 -3.12
C PHE A 194 37.63 15.35 -4.59
N ASP A 195 38.63 15.04 -5.42
CA ASP A 195 38.44 14.53 -6.77
C ASP A 195 37.79 13.14 -6.69
N ALA A 196 36.46 13.12 -6.64
CA ALA A 196 35.69 11.96 -7.04
C ALA A 196 35.27 12.19 -8.49
N GLU A 197 35.95 11.54 -9.43
CA GLU A 197 35.47 11.38 -10.80
C GLU A 197 34.07 10.76 -10.75
N VAL A 198 33.03 11.59 -10.90
CA VAL A 198 31.67 11.14 -11.15
C VAL A 198 31.62 10.66 -12.60
N SER A 199 31.87 9.38 -12.81
CA SER A 199 31.55 8.73 -14.09
C SER A 199 30.03 8.80 -14.28
N LEU A 200 29.59 9.64 -15.21
CA LEU A 200 28.20 9.72 -15.63
C LEU A 200 27.78 8.36 -16.22
N PRO A 201 26.64 7.78 -15.81
CA PRO A 201 26.13 6.58 -16.47
C PRO A 201 25.86 6.89 -17.95
N PRO A 202 26.14 5.94 -18.87
CA PRO A 202 25.95 6.18 -20.30
C PRO A 202 24.48 6.52 -20.58
N ARG A 203 24.29 7.54 -21.42
CA ARG A 203 22.99 7.98 -21.91
C ARG A 203 22.31 6.78 -22.58
N ARG A 204 21.15 6.35 -22.09
CA ARG A 204 20.32 5.36 -22.80
C ARG A 204 20.03 5.91 -24.19
N GLU A 205 20.55 5.25 -25.22
CA GLU A 205 20.07 5.45 -26.58
C GLU A 205 18.57 5.18 -26.60
N GLN A 206 17.82 6.06 -27.28
CA GLN A 206 16.42 5.83 -27.55
C GLN A 206 16.34 4.55 -28.38
N SER A 207 15.74 3.50 -27.81
CA SER A 207 15.37 2.31 -28.56
C SER A 207 14.55 2.74 -29.77
N GLY A 208 14.97 2.33 -30.96
CA GLY A 208 14.26 2.58 -32.22
C GLY A 208 12.81 2.09 -32.21
N PRO A 209 12.04 2.35 -33.28
CA PRO A 209 10.62 2.03 -33.33
C PRO A 209 10.37 0.54 -33.03
N ARG A 210 9.36 0.30 -32.20
CA ARG A 210 8.91 -1.03 -31.76
C ARG A 210 8.58 -1.87 -33.00
N PRO A 211 9.07 -3.13 -33.12
CA PRO A 211 8.71 -3.98 -34.25
C PRO A 211 7.20 -4.22 -34.27
N GLU A 212 6.60 -4.16 -35.46
CA GLU A 212 5.19 -4.46 -35.65
C GLU A 212 4.86 -5.91 -35.25
N PRO A 213 3.69 -6.17 -34.67
CA PRO A 213 3.27 -7.52 -34.33
C PRO A 213 3.12 -8.38 -35.59
N PRO A 214 3.44 -9.69 -35.52
CA PRO A 214 3.25 -10.59 -36.65
C PRO A 214 1.76 -10.74 -37.00
N PRO A 215 1.41 -10.97 -38.28
CA PRO A 215 0.03 -11.12 -38.71
C PRO A 215 -0.59 -12.45 -38.25
N ASP A 216 -1.84 -12.33 -37.81
CA ASP A 216 -2.93 -13.31 -37.70
C ASP A 216 -2.84 -14.51 -36.74
N VAL A 217 -3.76 -14.50 -35.76
CA VAL A 217 -4.42 -15.72 -35.26
C VAL A 217 -5.89 -15.61 -35.65
N ILE A 218 -6.31 -16.53 -36.52
CA ILE A 218 -7.66 -16.70 -37.03
C ILE A 218 -8.62 -17.02 -35.87
N PHE A 219 -9.70 -16.24 -35.74
CA PHE A 219 -10.86 -16.64 -34.96
C PHE A 219 -11.65 -17.67 -35.76
N ILE A 220 -11.87 -18.86 -35.19
CA ILE A 220 -12.89 -19.80 -35.67
C ILE A 220 -14.15 -19.49 -34.87
N ASP A 221 -15.25 -19.27 -35.60
CA ASP A 221 -16.61 -18.97 -35.12
C ASP A 221 -17.15 -19.99 -34.10
#